data_AF-A0A2E0Z7W1-F1
#
_entry.id   AF-A0A2E0Z7W1-F1
#
_cell.length_a   1.000
_cell.length_b   1.000
_cell.length_c   1.000
_cell.angle_alpha   90.00
_cell.angle_beta   90.00
_cell.angle_gamma   90.00
#
_symmetry.space_group_name_H-M   'P 1'
#
loop_
_entity.id
_entity.type
_entity.pdbx_description
1 polymer ?
#
loop_
_entity_poly.entity_id
_entity_poly.type
_entity_poly.pdbx_seq_one_letter_code
_entity_poly.pdbx_strand_id
1 'polypeptide(L)'
;MLDNALQACPNELWQARLYDEREIKPEFAEFWYIAYHALFWLDFYLSETAEGFAPPAPFTLSEFEAGLLPERVYTKAELRSYLQYGRNKCRTSLDTLTDVQAPQQVRANWHIKSVAELHIYNLRHVQEHAAQLALFLGQNVGTAPGWVGRAQNKGTAEQS
;
A
#
# COMPACT_ATOMS: atom_id res chain seq x y z
N MET A 1 0.72 -7.84 6.89
CA MET A 1 1.75 -8.27 5.92
C MET A 1 2.63 -7.10 5.51
N LEU A 2 2.11 -6.05 4.87
CA LEU A 2 2.91 -4.91 4.40
C LEU A 2 3.78 -4.24 5.50
N ASP A 3 3.23 -3.92 6.68
CA ASP A 3 4.00 -3.34 7.80
C ASP A 3 5.15 -4.23 8.28
N ASN A 4 4.97 -5.55 8.25
CA ASN A 4 6.03 -6.47 8.67
C ASN A 4 7.17 -6.46 7.66
N ALA A 5 6.86 -6.38 6.35
CA ALA A 5 7.87 -6.22 5.31
C ALA A 5 8.60 -4.88 5.45
N LEU A 6 7.88 -3.77 5.67
CA LEU A 6 8.47 -2.45 5.91
C LEU A 6 9.43 -2.45 7.11
N GLN A 7 9.06 -3.13 8.20
CA GLN A 7 9.88 -3.23 9.41
C GLN A 7 11.12 -4.09 9.18
N ALA A 8 10.96 -5.23 8.52
CA ALA A 8 12.03 -6.21 8.31
C ALA A 8 13.06 -5.79 7.27
N CYS A 9 12.73 -4.86 6.37
CA CYS A 9 13.66 -4.42 5.32
C CYS A 9 14.86 -3.65 5.91
N PRO A 10 16.11 -4.13 5.74
CA PRO A 10 17.29 -3.39 6.17
C PRO A 10 17.53 -2.16 5.29
N ASN A 11 18.27 -1.17 5.80
CA ASN A 11 18.44 0.11 5.09
C ASN A 11 19.17 -0.06 3.74
N GLU A 12 20.09 -1.01 3.68
CA GLU A 12 20.90 -1.33 2.50
C GLU A 12 20.06 -1.88 1.35
N LEU A 13 18.89 -2.45 1.64
CA LEU A 13 17.96 -3.00 0.66
C LEU A 13 16.80 -2.06 0.32
N TRP A 14 16.74 -0.87 0.93
CA TRP A 14 15.61 0.05 0.76
C TRP A 14 15.44 0.55 -0.67
N GLN A 15 16.56 0.81 -1.35
CA GLN A 15 16.64 1.18 -2.78
C GLN A 15 17.12 0.00 -3.65
N ALA A 16 17.08 -1.23 -3.13
CA ALA A 16 17.39 -2.41 -3.92
C ALA A 16 16.16 -2.79 -4.77
N ARG A 17 16.43 -3.28 -5.98
CA ARG A 17 15.40 -3.61 -6.98
C ARG A 17 14.90 -5.03 -6.79
N LEU A 18 13.58 -5.20 -6.80
CA LEU A 18 12.90 -6.48 -6.67
C LEU A 18 12.98 -7.31 -7.95
N TYR A 19 13.03 -6.64 -9.10
CA TYR A 19 13.09 -7.23 -10.43
C TYR A 19 13.83 -6.29 -11.38
N ASP A 20 14.15 -6.79 -12.57
CA ASP A 20 14.81 -6.02 -13.62
C ASP A 20 13.76 -5.27 -14.45
N GLU A 21 13.51 -4.01 -14.07
CA GLU A 21 12.62 -3.09 -14.80
C GLU A 21 13.37 -2.48 -15.99
N ARG A 22 12.85 -2.72 -17.20
CA ARG A 22 13.51 -2.42 -18.47
C ARG A 22 12.76 -1.41 -19.34
N GLU A 23 11.49 -1.15 -19.04
CA GLU A 23 10.61 -0.37 -19.92
C GLU A 23 10.55 1.10 -19.53
N ILE A 24 10.58 1.39 -18.23
CA ILE A 24 10.36 2.74 -17.72
C ILE A 24 11.62 3.30 -17.05
N LYS A 25 11.73 3.15 -15.73
CA LYS A 25 12.90 3.53 -14.95
C LYS A 25 13.13 2.46 -13.89
N PRO A 26 14.36 2.06 -13.63
CA PRO A 26 14.59 0.93 -12.77
C PRO A 26 14.24 1.19 -11.28
N GLU A 27 14.11 2.46 -10.88
CA GLU A 27 13.64 2.88 -9.55
C GLU A 27 12.20 2.44 -9.27
N PHE A 28 11.39 2.20 -10.31
CA PHE A 28 10.03 1.64 -10.15
C PHE A 28 10.05 0.19 -9.60
N ALA A 29 11.19 -0.50 -9.67
CA ALA A 29 11.36 -1.82 -9.07
C ALA A 29 11.94 -1.76 -7.65
N GLU A 30 12.25 -0.58 -7.09
CA GLU A 30 12.87 -0.48 -5.77
C GLU A 30 11.90 -0.81 -4.64
N PHE A 31 12.42 -1.40 -3.56
CA PHE A 31 11.62 -1.83 -2.41
C PHE A 31 10.72 -0.72 -1.85
N TRP A 32 11.30 0.48 -1.63
CA TRP A 32 10.55 1.62 -1.13
C TRP A 32 9.43 2.06 -2.08
N TYR A 33 9.68 1.99 -3.40
CA TYR A 33 8.74 2.44 -4.40
C TYR A 33 7.56 1.47 -4.50
N ILE A 34 7.82 0.16 -4.54
CA ILE A 34 6.75 -0.86 -4.53
C ILE A 34 5.88 -0.74 -3.27
N ALA A 35 6.48 -0.42 -2.12
CA ALA A 35 5.74 -0.12 -0.91
C ALA A 35 4.91 1.18 -1.03
N TYR A 36 5.48 2.24 -1.59
CA TYR A 36 4.78 3.50 -1.83
C TYR A 36 3.59 3.32 -2.78
N HIS A 37 3.79 2.64 -3.92
CA HIS A 37 2.75 2.27 -4.88
C HIS A 37 1.58 1.57 -4.18
N ALA A 38 1.89 0.53 -3.40
CA ALA A 38 0.88 -0.21 -2.66
C ALA A 38 0.06 0.69 -1.70
N LEU A 39 0.70 1.68 -1.07
CA LEU A 39 0.07 2.59 -0.12
C LEU A 39 -0.74 3.69 -0.80
N PHE A 40 -0.25 4.24 -1.91
CA PHE A 40 -0.95 5.25 -2.67
C PHE A 40 -2.28 4.72 -3.22
N TRP A 41 -2.24 3.56 -3.86
CA TRP A 41 -3.44 2.94 -4.41
C TRP A 41 -4.37 2.41 -3.31
N LEU A 42 -3.83 1.97 -2.16
CA LEU A 42 -4.66 1.69 -0.98
C LEU A 42 -5.48 2.92 -0.57
N ASP A 43 -4.84 4.08 -0.44
CA ASP A 43 -5.51 5.33 -0.05
C ASP A 43 -6.52 5.79 -1.11
N PHE A 44 -6.11 5.77 -2.38
CA PHE A 44 -6.97 6.16 -3.49
C PHE A 44 -8.24 5.31 -3.57
N TYR A 45 -8.12 3.98 -3.53
CA TYR A 45 -9.28 3.07 -3.58
C TYR A 45 -10.13 3.06 -2.30
N LEU A 46 -9.69 3.71 -1.22
CA LEU A 46 -10.49 3.98 -0.03
C LEU A 46 -11.15 5.36 -0.05
N SER A 47 -10.91 6.18 -1.08
CA SER A 47 -11.57 7.47 -1.23
C SER A 47 -13.00 7.29 -1.70
N GLU A 48 -13.87 8.24 -1.34
CA GLU A 48 -15.26 8.22 -1.81
C GLU A 48 -15.32 8.43 -3.33
N THR A 49 -14.54 9.37 -3.85
CA THR A 49 -14.42 9.69 -5.28
C THR A 49 -12.95 9.95 -5.65
N ALA A 50 -12.67 10.03 -6.95
CA ALA A 50 -11.35 10.46 -7.44
C ALA A 50 -11.17 11.99 -7.38
N GLU A 51 -12.26 12.75 -7.41
CA GLU A 51 -12.21 14.21 -7.41
C GLU A 51 -11.73 14.73 -6.07
N GLY A 52 -10.73 15.62 -6.09
CA GLY A 52 -10.15 16.18 -4.87
C GLY A 52 -9.27 15.20 -4.08
N PHE A 53 -8.97 14.01 -4.60
CA PHE A 53 -8.04 13.10 -3.95
C PHE A 53 -6.65 13.73 -3.84
N ALA A 54 -6.11 13.73 -2.62
CA ALA A 54 -4.72 14.05 -2.34
C ALA A 54 -4.21 13.10 -1.27
N PRO A 55 -3.03 12.47 -1.46
CA PRO A 55 -2.41 11.69 -0.41
C PRO A 55 -1.93 12.63 0.73
N PRO A 56 -1.72 12.12 1.96
CA PRO A 56 -1.19 12.94 3.04
C PRO A 56 0.22 13.45 2.72
N ALA A 57 0.60 14.62 3.23
CA ALA A 57 1.98 15.09 3.10
C ALA A 57 2.96 14.08 3.73
N PRO A 58 4.16 13.87 3.15
CA PRO A 58 4.76 14.58 2.01
C PRO A 58 4.55 13.87 0.65
N PHE A 59 3.57 12.97 0.54
CA PHE A 59 3.34 12.19 -0.67
C PHE A 59 2.72 13.04 -1.78
N THR A 60 3.02 12.71 -3.03
CA THR A 60 2.58 13.47 -4.20
C THR A 60 1.69 12.62 -5.11
N LEU A 61 1.14 13.23 -6.17
CA LEU A 61 0.27 12.54 -7.13
C LEU A 61 1.05 11.82 -8.25
N SER A 62 2.34 11.54 -8.04
CA SER A 62 3.21 10.96 -9.07
C SER A 62 2.68 9.64 -9.65
N GLU A 63 1.96 8.85 -8.87
CA GLU A 63 1.33 7.58 -9.30
C GLU A 63 0.26 7.73 -10.39
N PHE A 64 -0.32 8.93 -10.56
CA PHE A 64 -1.25 9.19 -11.67
C PHE A 64 -0.55 9.53 -12.98
N GLU A 65 0.75 9.83 -12.94
CA GLU A 65 1.52 10.18 -14.12
C GLU A 65 2.46 9.03 -14.51
N ALA A 66 2.17 8.37 -15.62
CA ALA A 66 2.96 7.24 -16.10
C ALA A 66 4.44 7.64 -16.29
N GLY A 67 5.35 6.93 -15.62
CA GLY A 67 6.79 7.18 -15.68
C GLY A 67 7.31 8.32 -14.80
N LEU A 68 6.45 8.95 -14.00
CA LEU A 68 6.85 9.95 -13.02
C LEU A 68 7.16 9.30 -11.66
N LEU A 69 8.40 9.48 -11.20
CA LEU A 69 8.80 9.13 -9.84
C LEU A 69 8.51 10.32 -8.91
N PRO A 70 8.29 10.07 -7.61
CA PRO A 70 8.43 11.11 -6.59
C PRO A 70 9.76 11.86 -6.69
N GLU A 71 9.79 13.12 -6.24
CA GLU A 71 11.00 13.95 -6.27
C GLU A 71 12.15 13.39 -5.44
N ARG A 72 11.84 12.52 -4.47
CA ARG A 72 12.81 11.86 -3.60
C ARG A 72 12.33 10.49 -3.14
N VAL A 73 13.28 9.71 -2.64
CA VAL A 73 13.00 8.47 -1.92
C VAL A 73 12.30 8.79 -0.60
N TYR A 74 11.16 8.12 -0.37
CA TYR A 74 10.49 8.18 0.93
C TYR A 74 11.18 7.27 1.94
N THR A 75 11.31 7.77 3.17
CA THR A 75 11.88 7.01 4.27
C THR A 75 10.92 5.93 4.74
N LYS A 76 11.47 4.89 5.38
CA LYS A 76 10.68 3.86 6.05
C LYS A 76 9.68 4.44 7.05
N ALA A 77 10.06 5.47 7.80
CA ALA A 77 9.20 6.11 8.79
C ALA A 77 8.00 6.82 8.13
N GLU A 78 8.22 7.49 7.00
CA GLU A 78 7.17 8.13 6.21
C GLU A 78 6.19 7.10 5.67
N LEU A 79 6.66 6.03 5.01
CA LEU A 79 5.78 5.00 4.47
C LEU A 79 4.99 4.26 5.55
N ARG A 80 5.58 4.02 6.73
CA ARG A 80 4.86 3.44 7.86
C ARG A 80 3.80 4.40 8.42
N SER A 81 4.05 5.70 8.40
CA SER A 81 3.06 6.71 8.78
C SER A 81 1.89 6.74 7.78
N TYR A 82 2.18 6.65 6.48
CA TYR A 82 1.15 6.53 5.45
C TYR A 82 0.33 5.24 5.59
N LEU A 83 0.98 4.12 5.92
CA LEU A 83 0.26 2.87 6.20
C LEU A 83 -0.69 3.01 7.40
N GLN A 84 -0.29 3.73 8.45
CA GLN A 84 -1.19 3.98 9.58
C GLN A 84 -2.37 4.86 9.17
N TYR A 85 -2.14 5.88 8.35
CA TYR A 85 -3.20 6.71 7.77
C TYR A 85 -4.19 5.85 6.95
N GLY A 86 -3.70 5.03 6.01
CA GLY A 86 -4.54 4.15 5.19
C GLY A 86 -5.32 3.12 6.01
N ARG A 87 -4.74 2.59 7.10
CA ARG A 87 -5.45 1.71 8.05
C ARG A 87 -6.60 2.42 8.74
N ASN A 88 -6.38 3.65 9.20
CA ASN A 88 -7.41 4.44 9.85
C ASN A 88 -8.54 4.75 8.85
N LYS A 89 -8.18 5.18 7.64
CA LYS A 89 -9.15 5.43 6.55
C LYS A 89 -9.96 4.18 6.21
N CYS A 90 -9.30 3.01 6.13
CA CYS A 90 -9.97 1.72 5.89
C CYS A 90 -10.97 1.39 7.00
N ARG A 91 -10.58 1.58 8.27
CA ARG A 91 -11.48 1.36 9.40
C ARG A 91 -12.70 2.28 9.30
N THR A 92 -12.49 3.58 9.14
CA THR A 92 -13.57 4.56 9.00
C THR A 92 -14.49 4.19 7.83
N SER A 93 -13.92 3.89 6.66
CA SER A 93 -14.69 3.48 5.47
C SER A 93 -15.56 2.27 5.74
N LEU A 94 -15.07 1.26 6.46
CA LEU A 94 -15.84 0.06 6.80
C LEU A 94 -16.90 0.33 7.87
N ASP A 95 -16.59 1.16 8.86
CA ASP A 95 -17.50 1.51 9.96
C ASP A 95 -18.68 2.38 9.47
N THR A 96 -18.48 3.18 8.42
CA THR A 96 -19.52 4.05 7.85
C THR A 96 -20.23 3.46 6.62
N LEU A 97 -19.78 2.30 6.11
CA LEU A 97 -20.35 1.71 4.89
C LEU A 97 -21.75 1.14 5.15
N THR A 98 -22.76 1.78 4.56
CA THR A 98 -24.17 1.37 4.72
C THR A 98 -24.65 0.46 3.59
N ASP A 99 -24.11 0.62 2.38
CA ASP A 99 -24.46 -0.19 1.22
C ASP A 99 -23.21 -0.64 0.47
N VAL A 100 -22.89 -1.92 0.63
CA VAL A 100 -21.72 -2.55 0.00
C VAL A 100 -21.91 -2.74 -1.52
N GLN A 101 -23.16 -2.71 -2.02
CA GLN A 101 -23.49 -2.86 -3.44
C GLN A 101 -23.60 -1.53 -4.18
N ALA A 102 -23.51 -0.40 -3.47
CA ALA A 102 -23.48 0.91 -4.08
C ALA A 102 -22.38 0.99 -5.16
N PRO A 103 -22.62 1.68 -6.29
CA PRO A 103 -21.61 1.85 -7.32
C PRO A 103 -20.38 2.59 -6.77
N GLN A 104 -19.18 2.06 -7.01
CA GLN A 104 -17.96 2.78 -6.65
C GLN A 104 -17.78 4.03 -7.53
N GLN A 105 -17.33 5.14 -6.94
CA GLN A 105 -17.18 6.44 -7.64
C GLN A 105 -15.72 6.82 -7.90
N VAL A 106 -14.76 5.95 -7.55
CA VAL A 106 -13.33 6.21 -7.70
C VAL A 106 -12.89 6.05 -9.16
N ARG A 107 -13.46 5.09 -9.90
CA ARG A 107 -13.15 4.84 -11.31
C ARG A 107 -14.38 4.43 -12.11
N ALA A 108 -15.19 5.38 -12.57
CA ALA A 108 -16.48 5.10 -13.22
C ALA A 108 -16.40 4.12 -14.43
N ASN A 109 -15.33 4.18 -15.22
CA ASN A 109 -15.18 3.36 -16.44
C ASN A 109 -14.52 1.99 -16.21
N TRP A 110 -14.39 1.55 -14.95
CA TRP A 110 -13.68 0.31 -14.62
C TRP A 110 -14.61 -0.92 -14.58
N HIS A 111 -14.03 -2.12 -14.62
CA HIS A 111 -14.80 -3.38 -14.54
C HIS A 111 -15.28 -3.70 -13.11
N ILE A 112 -14.64 -3.09 -12.10
CA ILE A 112 -15.07 -3.10 -10.71
C ILE A 112 -16.23 -2.11 -10.57
N LYS A 113 -17.41 -2.60 -10.20
CA LYS A 113 -18.66 -1.82 -10.23
C LYS A 113 -19.13 -1.39 -8.85
N SER A 114 -18.96 -2.22 -7.81
CA SER A 114 -19.45 -1.89 -6.46
C SER A 114 -18.34 -1.55 -5.46
N VAL A 115 -18.72 -0.92 -4.35
CA VAL A 115 -17.81 -0.66 -3.22
C VAL A 115 -17.25 -1.97 -2.66
N ALA A 116 -18.06 -3.02 -2.54
CA ALA A 116 -17.62 -4.34 -2.11
C ALA A 116 -16.50 -4.90 -3.01
N GLU A 117 -16.71 -4.87 -4.32
CA GLU A 117 -15.73 -5.34 -5.29
C GLU A 117 -14.44 -4.51 -5.23
N LEU A 118 -14.56 -3.19 -5.02
CA LEU A 118 -13.42 -2.29 -4.86
C LEU A 118 -12.62 -2.60 -3.60
N HIS A 119 -13.27 -2.86 -2.46
CA HIS A 119 -12.56 -3.24 -1.24
C HIS A 119 -11.87 -4.61 -1.36
N ILE A 120 -12.49 -5.59 -2.03
CA ILE A 120 -11.85 -6.90 -2.32
C ILE A 120 -10.67 -6.71 -3.27
N TYR A 121 -10.82 -5.89 -4.31
CA TYR A 121 -9.72 -5.54 -5.20
C TYR A 121 -8.56 -4.91 -4.43
N ASN A 122 -8.85 -3.93 -3.57
CA ASN A 122 -7.86 -3.21 -2.78
C ASN A 122 -7.11 -4.15 -1.82
N LEU A 123 -7.82 -5.08 -1.17
CA LEU A 123 -7.20 -6.13 -0.36
C LEU A 123 -6.21 -6.96 -1.18
N ARG A 124 -6.62 -7.47 -2.35
CA ARG A 124 -5.76 -8.30 -3.22
C ARG A 124 -4.51 -7.54 -3.66
N HIS A 125 -4.68 -6.30 -4.09
CA HIS A 125 -3.58 -5.42 -4.48
C HIS A 125 -2.54 -5.24 -3.35
N VAL A 126 -2.98 -4.91 -2.13
CA VAL A 126 -2.07 -4.79 -0.99
C VAL A 126 -1.40 -6.12 -0.63
N GLN A 127 -2.14 -7.25 -0.75
CA GLN A 127 -1.59 -8.58 -0.49
C GLN A 127 -0.52 -8.97 -1.50
N GLU A 128 -0.74 -8.67 -2.79
CA GLU A 128 0.20 -8.94 -3.87
C GLU A 128 1.55 -8.26 -3.62
N HIS A 129 1.55 -6.93 -3.42
CA HIS A 129 2.80 -6.20 -3.18
C HIS A 129 3.44 -6.56 -1.84
N ALA A 130 2.65 -6.84 -0.80
CA ALA A 130 3.21 -7.34 0.45
C ALA A 130 3.92 -8.69 0.28
N ALA A 131 3.41 -9.57 -0.58
CA ALA A 131 4.04 -10.86 -0.89
C ALA A 131 5.31 -10.68 -1.74
N GLN A 132 5.31 -9.77 -2.72
CA GLN A 132 6.51 -9.43 -3.49
C GLN A 132 7.65 -8.93 -2.58
N LEU A 133 7.34 -8.00 -1.68
CA LEU A 133 8.31 -7.48 -0.71
C LEU A 133 8.80 -8.58 0.26
N ALA A 134 7.91 -9.45 0.72
CA ALA A 134 8.28 -10.55 1.60
C ALA A 134 9.17 -11.60 0.91
N LEU A 135 8.89 -11.94 -0.35
CA LEU A 135 9.72 -12.83 -1.17
C LEU A 135 11.13 -12.25 -1.33
N PHE A 136 11.23 -10.98 -1.68
CA PHE A 136 12.50 -10.28 -1.83
C PHE A 136 13.33 -10.31 -0.52
N LEU A 137 12.70 -10.09 0.64
CA LEU A 137 13.38 -10.19 1.92
C LEU A 137 13.82 -11.62 2.25
N GLY A 138 12.99 -12.62 1.95
CA GLY A 138 13.35 -14.02 2.10
C GLY A 138 14.61 -14.40 1.31
N GLN A 139 14.73 -13.87 0.08
CA GLN A 139 15.88 -14.11 -0.80
C GLN A 139 17.17 -13.40 -0.35
N ASN A 140 17.06 -12.20 0.22
CA ASN A 140 18.22 -11.35 0.50
C ASN A 140 18.66 -11.32 1.98
N VAL A 141 17.74 -11.58 2.90
CA VAL A 141 17.99 -11.54 4.36
C VAL A 141 17.92 -12.94 4.99
N GLY A 142 17.47 -13.95 4.23
CA GLY A 142 17.34 -15.33 4.69
C GLY A 142 16.10 -15.61 5.55
N THR A 143 15.28 -14.58 5.83
CA THR A 143 13.99 -14.72 6.52
C THR A 143 12.96 -13.77 5.94
N ALA A 144 11.80 -14.31 5.56
CA ALA A 144 10.64 -13.50 5.19
C ALA A 144 9.77 -13.23 6.42
N PRO A 145 9.09 -12.08 6.49
CA PRO A 145 8.06 -11.86 7.50
C PRO A 145 6.99 -12.96 7.46
N GLY A 146 6.62 -13.49 8.63
CA GLY A 146 5.63 -14.57 8.73
C GLY A 146 4.23 -14.17 8.25
N TRP A 147 3.43 -15.17 7.87
CA TRP A 147 2.03 -14.99 7.49
C TRP A 147 1.23 -14.31 8.61
N VAL A 148 0.36 -13.38 8.23
CA VAL A 148 -0.51 -12.67 9.16
C VAL A 148 -1.95 -13.10 8.94
N GLY A 149 -2.45 -14.02 9.76
CA GLY A 149 -3.83 -14.51 9.69
C GLY A 149 -4.86 -13.55 10.29
N ARG A 150 -4.43 -12.59 11.12
CA ARG A 150 -5.31 -11.59 11.73
C ARG A 150 -4.57 -10.27 11.92
N ALA A 151 -5.24 -9.15 11.64
CA ALA A 151 -4.72 -7.83 11.95
C ALA A 151 -4.53 -7.68 13.47
N GLN A 152 -3.36 -7.22 13.89
CA GLN A 152 -3.10 -6.92 15.29
C GLN A 152 -3.83 -5.63 15.68
N ASN A 153 -4.62 -5.67 16.75
CA ASN A 153 -5.13 -4.44 17.37
C ASN A 153 -4.02 -3.86 18.25
N LYS A 154 -3.57 -2.63 17.95
CA LYS A 154 -2.75 -1.84 18.90
C LYS A 154 -3.62 -1.21 19.98
N GLY A 155 -4.49 -2.02 20.60
CA GLY A 155 -5.32 -1.65 21.75
C GLY A 155 -5.18 -2.76 22.78
N THR A 156 -4.81 -2.38 24.00
CA THR A 156 -4.44 -3.22 25.17
C THR A 156 -3.18 -4.07 24.98
N ALA A 157 -2.02 -3.43 25.14
CA ALA A 157 -1.00 -4.02 25.99
C ALA A 157 -1.48 -3.87 27.44
N GLU A 158 -2.35 -4.77 27.88
CA GLU A 158 -2.56 -5.02 29.30
C GLU A 158 -1.77 -6.26 29.69
N GLN A 159 -1.10 -6.11 30.81
CA GLN A 159 -0.23 -7.07 31.47
C GLN A 159 -0.96 -8.40 31.68
N SER A 160 -0.27 -9.51 31.36
CA SER A 160 -0.44 -10.81 32.01
C SER A 160 0.86 -11.59 31.84
#